data_AF-A0A382VEW7-F1
#
_entry.id   AF-A0A382VEW7-F1
#
_cell.length_a   1.000
_cell.length_b   1.000
_cell.length_c   1.000
_cell.angle_alpha   90.00
_cell.angle_beta   90.00
_cell.angle_gamma   90.00
#
_symmetry.space_group_name_H-M   'P 1'
#
loop_
_entity.id
_entity.type
_entity.pdbx_description
1 polymer ?
#
loop_
_entity_poly.entity_id
_entity_poly.type
_entity_poly.pdbx_seq_one_letter_code
_entity_poly.pdbx_strand_id
1 'polypeptide(L)'
;MKATLLTLSAWLSLSLFADDKIGVVQKVAPNVYFHQGDLDKGHCNQGWIVFKDYVLVVDGNFPSGVEVVLPKIKAKADKPIKFVVDTHHHGDHAYGNMAWFEIGAIPVASNGALEEMKKYETGFYGRHPIGRWEWSAKQRPGVKASQLLPPMITFDRKLVFEDGNMRVECLYLGNAHTHGDVFV
;
A
#
# COMPACT_ATOMS: atom_id res chain seq x y z
N MET A 1 -16.21 -24.40 60.41
CA MET A 1 -15.82 -24.57 59.00
C MET A 1 -16.19 -23.30 58.26
N LYS A 2 -15.20 -22.54 57.74
CA LYS A 2 -15.42 -21.33 56.94
C LYS A 2 -15.26 -21.72 55.46
N ALA A 3 -16.31 -21.51 54.66
CA ALA A 3 -16.26 -21.71 53.22
C ALA A 3 -15.78 -20.41 52.55
N THR A 4 -14.64 -20.49 51.87
CA THR A 4 -14.11 -19.39 51.04
C THR A 4 -14.65 -19.57 49.63
N LEU A 5 -15.45 -18.62 49.16
CA LEU A 5 -15.95 -18.57 47.79
C LEU A 5 -14.87 -17.94 46.89
N LEU A 6 -14.27 -18.72 45.99
CA LEU A 6 -13.45 -18.18 44.90
C LEU A 6 -14.38 -17.71 43.78
N THR A 7 -14.42 -16.40 43.53
CA THR A 7 -15.02 -15.84 42.31
C THR A 7 -14.02 -15.94 41.17
N LEU A 8 -14.31 -16.81 40.20
CA LEU A 8 -13.58 -16.92 38.94
C LEU A 8 -14.08 -15.81 38.00
N SER A 9 -13.30 -14.74 37.82
CA SER A 9 -13.60 -13.69 36.84
C SER A 9 -13.14 -14.14 35.45
N ALA A 10 -14.11 -14.56 34.63
CA ALA A 10 -13.90 -14.82 33.21
C ALA A 10 -13.74 -13.48 32.46
N TRP A 11 -12.53 -13.21 31.99
CA TRP A 11 -12.27 -12.13 31.05
C TRP A 11 -12.74 -12.57 29.67
N LEU A 12 -13.95 -12.16 29.29
CA LEU A 12 -14.45 -12.33 27.94
C LEU A 12 -13.71 -11.33 27.04
N SER A 13 -12.69 -11.77 26.32
CA SER A 13 -12.08 -10.99 25.25
C SER A 13 -13.11 -10.86 24.13
N LEU A 14 -13.85 -9.75 24.11
CA LEU A 14 -14.68 -9.38 22.98
C LEU A 14 -13.72 -9.09 21.82
N SER A 15 -13.61 -10.03 20.88
CA SER A 15 -12.99 -9.76 19.59
C SER A 15 -13.81 -8.67 18.91
N LEU A 16 -13.32 -7.43 18.96
CA LEU A 16 -13.80 -6.33 18.11
C LEU A 16 -13.44 -6.69 16.68
N PHE A 17 -14.33 -7.39 15.98
CA PHE A 17 -14.31 -7.38 14.54
C PHE A 17 -14.68 -5.96 14.12
N ALA A 18 -13.67 -5.15 13.77
CA ALA A 18 -13.93 -3.94 13.02
C ALA A 18 -14.62 -4.37 11.72
N ASP A 19 -15.84 -3.87 11.52
CA ASP A 19 -16.59 -4.09 10.30
C ASP A 19 -15.88 -3.24 9.24
N ASP A 20 -14.99 -3.86 8.46
CA ASP A 20 -14.23 -3.17 7.43
C ASP A 20 -15.21 -2.65 6.38
N LYS A 21 -15.45 -1.33 6.40
CA LYS A 21 -16.36 -0.66 5.48
C LYS A 21 -15.55 0.03 4.40
N ILE A 22 -15.89 -0.30 3.14
CA ILE A 22 -15.38 0.37 1.96
C ILE A 22 -15.47 1.89 2.15
N GLY A 23 -14.36 2.57 1.90
CA GLY A 23 -14.30 4.03 1.98
C GLY A 23 -14.09 4.60 3.39
N VAL A 24 -14.15 3.79 4.45
CA VAL A 24 -13.93 4.24 5.83
C VAL A 24 -12.48 4.01 6.25
N VAL A 25 -11.86 5.05 6.81
CA VAL A 25 -10.51 4.95 7.37
C VAL A 25 -10.57 4.32 8.75
N GLN A 26 -9.74 3.32 8.97
CA GLN A 26 -9.57 2.66 10.25
C GLN A 26 -8.20 2.95 10.82
N LYS A 27 -8.15 3.14 12.15
CA LYS A 27 -6.89 3.21 12.88
C LYS A 27 -6.61 1.84 13.47
N VAL A 28 -5.61 1.15 12.95
CA VAL A 28 -5.27 -0.23 13.38
C VAL A 28 -4.23 -0.24 14.51
N ALA A 29 -3.42 0.81 14.61
CA ALA A 29 -2.49 1.05 15.71
C ALA A 29 -2.21 2.55 15.86
N PRO A 30 -1.52 3.02 16.92
CA PRO A 30 -1.01 4.39 16.96
C PRO A 30 -0.22 4.72 15.69
N ASN A 31 -0.64 5.79 14.99
CA ASN A 31 -0.07 6.26 13.72
C ASN A 31 -0.13 5.29 12.53
N VAL A 32 -0.87 4.18 12.63
CA VAL A 32 -1.05 3.21 11.53
C VAL A 32 -2.53 3.15 11.17
N TYR A 33 -2.80 3.31 9.87
CA TYR A 33 -4.14 3.39 9.33
C TYR A 33 -4.34 2.41 8.19
N PHE A 34 -5.57 1.96 8.03
CA PHE A 34 -6.03 1.07 6.98
C PHE A 34 -7.25 1.68 6.28
N HIS A 35 -7.34 1.47 4.98
CA HIS A 35 -8.48 1.85 4.16
C HIS A 35 -8.80 0.71 3.19
N GLN A 36 -10.01 0.16 3.30
CA GLN A 36 -10.48 -0.85 2.38
C GLN A 36 -10.81 -0.23 1.01
N GLY A 37 -10.26 -0.82 -0.05
CA GLY A 37 -10.51 -0.46 -1.43
C GLY A 37 -11.92 -0.85 -1.90
N ASP A 38 -12.40 -0.13 -2.91
CA ASP A 38 -13.64 -0.43 -3.61
C ASP A 38 -13.36 -1.41 -4.76
N LEU A 39 -13.66 -2.69 -4.55
CA LEU A 39 -13.43 -3.75 -5.53
C LEU A 39 -14.21 -3.55 -6.83
N ASP A 40 -15.38 -2.90 -6.79
CA ASP A 40 -16.17 -2.60 -8.00
C ASP A 40 -15.45 -1.58 -8.91
N LYS A 41 -14.52 -0.81 -8.35
CA LYS A 41 -13.61 0.09 -9.08
C LYS A 41 -12.22 -0.54 -9.31
N GLY A 42 -12.02 -1.76 -8.81
CA GLY A 42 -10.75 -2.46 -8.77
C GLY A 42 -9.69 -1.72 -7.97
N HIS A 43 -10.08 -1.02 -6.90
CA HIS A 43 -9.12 -0.39 -5.99
C HIS A 43 -8.59 -1.40 -4.99
N CYS A 44 -7.27 -1.42 -4.78
CA CYS A 44 -6.67 -2.21 -3.71
C CYS A 44 -6.99 -1.59 -2.34
N ASN A 45 -6.78 -2.38 -1.28
CA ASN A 45 -6.66 -1.84 0.07
C ASN A 45 -5.38 -1.01 0.17
N GLN A 46 -5.39 -0.01 1.06
CA GLN A 46 -4.22 0.81 1.33
C GLN A 46 -3.97 0.96 2.81
N GLY A 47 -2.70 0.99 3.17
CA GLY A 47 -2.22 1.34 4.50
C GLY A 47 -1.42 2.63 4.48
N TRP A 48 -1.34 3.32 5.61
CA TRP A 48 -0.32 4.37 5.77
C TRP A 48 0.14 4.51 7.22
N ILE A 49 1.41 4.89 7.34
CA ILE A 49 2.11 5.08 8.61
C ILE A 49 2.55 6.53 8.71
N VAL A 50 2.19 7.17 9.82
CA VAL A 50 2.53 8.57 10.10
C VAL A 50 3.78 8.62 10.96
N PHE A 51 4.93 8.90 10.33
CA PHE A 51 6.18 9.21 11.02
C PHE A 51 6.15 10.65 11.57
N LYS A 52 7.19 11.04 12.30
CA LYS A 52 7.41 12.37 12.88
C LYS A 52 7.32 13.45 11.81
N ASP A 53 8.01 13.27 10.68
CA ASP A 53 8.17 14.32 9.67
C ASP A 53 7.47 14.01 8.32
N TYR A 54 6.98 12.79 8.11
CA TYR A 54 6.37 12.38 6.84
C TYR A 54 5.35 11.25 6.99
N VAL A 55 4.63 10.95 5.91
CA VAL A 55 3.77 9.76 5.78
C VAL A 55 4.40 8.78 4.79
N LEU A 56 4.39 7.50 5.16
CA LEU A 56 4.68 6.35 4.30
C LEU A 56 3.36 5.70 3.93
N VAL A 57 3.10 5.52 2.64
CA VAL A 57 1.91 4.83 2.13
C VAL A 57 2.29 3.42 1.67
N VAL A 58 1.40 2.47 1.88
CA VAL A 58 1.50 1.09 1.40
C VAL A 58 0.45 0.90 0.30
N ASP A 59 0.94 0.52 -0.88
CA ASP A 59 0.29 0.42 -2.17
C ASP A 59 -0.18 1.75 -2.80
N GLY A 60 0.21 1.94 -4.07
CA GLY A 60 -0.08 3.10 -4.88
C GLY A 60 -1.49 3.17 -5.48
N ASN A 61 -2.27 2.08 -5.48
CA ASN A 61 -3.58 1.99 -6.13
C ASN A 61 -3.55 2.23 -7.66
N PHE A 62 -4.71 2.35 -8.30
CA PHE A 62 -4.87 3.07 -9.57
C PHE A 62 -4.97 4.59 -9.33
N PRO A 63 -4.79 5.46 -10.36
CA PRO A 63 -4.95 6.90 -10.22
C PRO A 63 -6.29 7.33 -9.57
N SER A 64 -7.39 6.67 -9.92
CA SER A 64 -8.70 6.95 -9.29
C SER A 64 -8.79 6.52 -7.82
N GLY A 65 -7.97 5.57 -7.37
CA GLY A 65 -7.85 5.20 -5.97
C GLY A 65 -7.02 6.21 -5.18
N VAL A 66 -5.98 6.78 -5.82
CA VAL A 66 -5.20 7.89 -5.25
C VAL A 66 -6.10 9.10 -4.95
N GLU A 67 -6.98 9.47 -5.88
CA GLU A 67 -7.97 10.54 -5.71
C GLU A 67 -8.87 10.31 -4.48
N VAL A 68 -9.22 9.05 -4.19
CA VAL A 68 -10.06 8.68 -3.04
C VAL A 68 -9.28 8.75 -1.73
N VAL A 69 -8.06 8.24 -1.68
CA VAL A 69 -7.32 8.08 -0.42
C VAL A 69 -6.55 9.34 -0.01
N LEU A 70 -6.06 10.13 -0.98
CA LEU A 70 -5.22 11.29 -0.71
C LEU A 70 -5.86 12.30 0.26
N PRO A 71 -7.12 12.75 0.08
CA PRO A 71 -7.76 13.64 1.05
C PRO A 71 -7.92 12.98 2.43
N LYS A 72 -8.07 11.66 2.49
CA LYS A 72 -8.22 10.91 3.76
C LYS A 72 -6.91 10.85 4.53
N ILE A 73 -5.78 10.66 3.84
CA ILE A 73 -4.45 10.73 4.45
C ILE A 73 -4.20 12.13 5.02
N LYS A 74 -4.46 13.18 4.21
CA LYS A 74 -4.31 14.59 4.63
C LYS A 74 -5.19 14.96 5.83
N ALA A 75 -6.36 14.33 5.97
CA ALA A 75 -7.23 14.51 7.14
C ALA A 75 -6.70 13.83 8.42
N LYS A 76 -5.73 12.89 8.31
CA LYS A 76 -5.12 12.21 9.45
C LYS A 76 -3.74 12.74 9.82
N ALA A 77 -3.04 13.36 8.88
CA ALA A 77 -1.72 13.93 9.10
C ALA A 77 -1.48 15.16 8.22
N ASP A 78 -1.07 16.26 8.86
CA ASP A 78 -0.55 17.45 8.18
C ASP A 78 0.97 17.31 7.99
N LYS A 79 1.36 16.35 7.15
CA LYS A 79 2.77 15.99 6.86
C LYS A 79 2.93 15.62 5.39
N PRO A 80 4.10 15.86 4.78
CA PRO A 80 4.35 15.43 3.41
C PRO A 80 4.26 13.90 3.29
N ILE A 81 3.63 13.43 2.22
CA ILE A 81 3.67 12.02 1.83
C ILE A 81 4.98 11.84 1.05
N LYS A 82 5.93 11.09 1.62
CA LYS A 82 7.30 11.03 1.10
C LYS A 82 7.57 9.76 0.30
N PHE A 83 6.90 8.67 0.64
CA PHE A 83 7.14 7.37 0.04
C PHE A 83 5.82 6.61 -0.16
N VAL A 84 5.74 5.88 -1.26
CA VAL A 84 4.74 4.85 -1.54
C VAL A 84 5.49 3.55 -1.72
N VAL A 85 5.16 2.52 -0.95
CA VAL A 85 5.72 1.18 -1.12
C VAL A 85 4.71 0.35 -1.87
N ASP A 86 5.05 -0.05 -3.09
CA ASP A 86 4.29 -1.04 -3.83
C ASP A 86 4.63 -2.42 -3.27
N THR A 87 3.63 -3.10 -2.71
CA THR A 87 3.84 -4.45 -2.20
C THR A 87 4.23 -5.42 -3.32
N HIS A 88 3.72 -5.19 -4.53
CA HIS A 88 4.09 -5.90 -5.74
C HIS A 88 3.67 -5.11 -7.00
N HIS A 89 3.96 -5.64 -8.19
CA HIS A 89 3.92 -4.89 -9.44
C HIS A 89 2.54 -4.74 -10.10
N HIS A 90 1.47 -5.32 -9.55
CA HIS A 90 0.17 -5.32 -10.23
C HIS A 90 -0.44 -3.93 -10.34
N GLY A 91 -1.33 -3.77 -11.32
CA GLY A 91 -1.84 -2.44 -11.66
C GLY A 91 -2.66 -1.78 -10.57
N ASP A 92 -3.42 -2.56 -9.82
CA ASP A 92 -4.14 -2.09 -8.63
C ASP A 92 -3.22 -1.73 -7.48
N HIS A 93 -1.92 -2.04 -7.54
CA HIS A 93 -0.94 -1.68 -6.52
C HIS A 93 0.02 -0.58 -6.97
N ALA A 94 0.39 -0.49 -8.25
CA ALA A 94 1.48 0.39 -8.70
C ALA A 94 1.06 1.46 -9.74
N TYR A 95 -0.13 1.39 -10.33
CA TYR A 95 -0.44 2.28 -11.47
C TYR A 95 -0.74 3.73 -11.08
N GLY A 96 -0.99 3.99 -9.79
CA GLY A 96 -1.12 5.30 -9.21
C GLY A 96 0.20 6.00 -8.93
N ASN A 97 1.35 5.34 -9.15
CA ASN A 97 2.68 5.88 -8.82
C ASN A 97 2.96 7.25 -9.40
N MET A 98 2.53 7.53 -10.63
CA MET A 98 2.70 8.86 -11.22
C MET A 98 1.95 9.94 -10.43
N ALA A 99 0.72 9.67 -9.98
CA ALA A 99 -0.05 10.62 -9.19
C ALA A 99 0.59 10.88 -7.80
N TRP A 100 1.22 9.86 -7.22
CA TRP A 100 2.00 10.01 -5.98
C TRP A 100 3.27 10.83 -6.20
N PHE A 101 3.96 10.59 -7.31
CA PHE A 101 5.16 11.33 -7.70
C PHE A 101 4.89 12.81 -7.94
N GLU A 102 3.79 13.14 -8.61
CA GLU A 102 3.37 14.53 -8.87
C GLU A 102 3.15 15.35 -7.59
N ILE A 103 2.86 14.70 -6.46
CA ILE A 103 2.73 15.35 -5.14
C ILE A 103 3.99 15.24 -4.27
N GLY A 104 5.09 14.71 -4.81
CA GLY A 104 6.40 14.65 -4.15
C GLY A 104 6.72 13.35 -3.43
N ALA A 105 5.89 12.30 -3.55
CA ALA A 105 6.21 10.98 -3.00
C ALA A 105 7.10 10.17 -3.95
N ILE A 106 7.98 9.34 -3.40
CA ILE A 106 8.88 8.48 -4.17
C ILE A 106 8.34 7.04 -4.12
N PRO A 107 7.97 6.44 -5.27
CA PRO A 107 7.58 5.02 -5.32
C PRO A 107 8.77 4.09 -5.02
N VAL A 108 8.51 3.05 -4.23
CA VAL A 108 9.50 2.10 -3.70
C VAL A 108 8.96 0.69 -3.88
N ALA A 109 9.79 -0.26 -4.31
CA ALA A 109 9.40 -1.67 -4.37
C ALA A 109 10.62 -2.60 -4.22
N SER A 110 10.40 -3.92 -4.20
CA SER A 110 11.53 -4.85 -4.33
C SER A 110 12.12 -4.83 -5.75
N ASN A 111 13.36 -5.34 -5.88
CA ASN A 111 13.98 -5.60 -7.19
C ASN A 111 13.12 -6.55 -8.04
N GLY A 112 12.53 -7.58 -7.40
CA GLY A 112 11.65 -8.55 -8.06
C GLY A 112 10.41 -7.89 -8.66
N ALA A 113 9.78 -6.97 -7.93
CA ALA A 113 8.61 -6.24 -8.42
C ALA A 113 8.96 -5.37 -9.63
N LEU A 114 10.11 -4.70 -9.62
CA LEU A 114 10.58 -3.95 -10.80
C LEU A 114 10.83 -4.86 -12.00
N GLU A 115 11.47 -6.02 -11.81
CA GLU A 115 11.74 -6.95 -12.91
C GLU A 115 10.46 -7.56 -13.49
N GLU A 116 9.46 -7.85 -12.66
CA GLU A 116 8.16 -8.30 -13.14
C GLU A 116 7.35 -7.18 -13.80
N MET A 117 7.44 -5.95 -13.31
CA MET A 117 6.86 -4.79 -13.99
C MET A 117 7.42 -4.64 -15.40
N LYS A 118 8.75 -4.69 -15.55
CA LYS A 118 9.42 -4.64 -16.85
C LYS A 118 9.01 -5.79 -17.78
N LYS A 119 8.64 -6.93 -17.20
CA LYS A 119 8.32 -8.16 -17.95
C LYS A 119 6.85 -8.21 -18.38
N TYR A 120 5.92 -7.80 -17.53
CA TYR A 120 4.49 -8.06 -17.73
C TYR A 120 3.66 -6.78 -17.89
N GLU A 121 4.06 -5.70 -17.23
CA GLU A 121 3.18 -4.55 -17.08
C GLU A 121 3.29 -3.59 -18.25
N THR A 122 4.41 -3.54 -18.98
CA THR A 122 4.55 -2.62 -20.11
C THR A 122 5.33 -3.20 -21.28
N GLY A 123 5.01 -2.73 -22.49
CA GLY A 123 5.81 -2.97 -23.69
C GLY A 123 7.05 -2.07 -23.79
N PHE A 124 7.19 -1.07 -22.93
CA PHE A 124 8.27 -0.06 -22.95
C PHE A 124 9.67 -0.67 -22.95
N TYR A 125 9.87 -1.81 -22.27
CA TYR A 125 11.18 -2.47 -22.16
C TYR A 125 11.46 -3.49 -23.28
N GLY A 126 10.63 -3.55 -24.33
CA GLY A 126 10.86 -4.39 -25.50
C GLY A 126 10.72 -5.89 -25.28
N ARG A 127 10.20 -6.32 -24.11
CA ARG A 127 9.99 -7.74 -23.79
C ARG A 127 8.67 -8.31 -24.32
N HIS A 128 7.69 -7.46 -24.60
CA HIS A 128 6.40 -7.82 -25.21
C HIS A 128 5.85 -6.60 -25.98
N PRO A 129 5.12 -6.75 -27.11
CA PRO A 129 4.64 -5.59 -27.89
C PRO A 129 3.63 -4.71 -27.13
N ILE A 130 2.88 -5.26 -26.17
CA ILE A 130 1.87 -4.57 -25.36
C ILE A 130 1.84 -5.24 -23.96
N GLY A 131 1.96 -4.48 -22.88
CA GLY A 131 1.84 -4.98 -21.51
C GLY A 131 0.44 -4.78 -20.92
N ARG A 132 0.28 -5.19 -19.65
CA ARG A 132 -0.99 -5.05 -18.91
C ARG A 132 -1.37 -3.58 -18.68
N TRP A 133 -0.42 -2.66 -18.57
CA TRP A 133 -0.66 -1.22 -18.44
C TRP A 133 -1.33 -0.68 -19.70
N GLU A 134 -0.78 -0.97 -20.88
CA GLU A 134 -1.35 -0.50 -22.13
C GLU A 134 -2.72 -1.13 -22.41
N TRP A 135 -2.98 -2.34 -21.89
CA TRP A 135 -4.31 -2.93 -21.92
C TRP A 135 -5.27 -2.22 -20.96
N SER A 136 -4.83 -1.95 -19.73
CA SER A 136 -5.60 -1.22 -18.71
C SER A 136 -5.95 0.20 -19.18
N ALA A 137 -5.03 0.89 -19.85
CA ALA A 137 -5.23 2.22 -20.44
C ALA A 137 -6.34 2.24 -21.52
N LYS A 138 -6.71 1.09 -22.11
CA LYS A 138 -7.85 1.03 -23.05
C LYS A 138 -9.20 1.08 -22.33
N GLN A 139 -9.22 0.71 -21.05
CA GLN A 139 -10.46 0.51 -20.27
C GLN A 139 -10.61 1.51 -19.13
N ARG A 140 -9.51 2.05 -18.62
CA ARG A 140 -9.47 2.95 -17.47
C ARG A 140 -9.01 4.35 -17.90
N PRO A 141 -9.91 5.34 -17.92
CA PRO A 141 -9.56 6.71 -18.32
C PRO A 141 -8.41 7.32 -17.51
N GLY A 142 -8.37 7.09 -16.18
CA GLY A 142 -7.30 7.59 -15.32
C GLY A 142 -5.92 6.98 -15.64
N VAL A 143 -5.87 5.70 -16.02
CA VAL A 143 -4.63 5.06 -16.47
C VAL A 143 -4.21 5.62 -17.83
N LYS A 144 -5.17 5.79 -18.75
CA LYS A 144 -4.92 6.38 -20.08
C LYS A 144 -4.36 7.81 -20.00
N ALA A 145 -4.83 8.60 -19.03
CA ALA A 145 -4.43 9.98 -18.82
C ALA A 145 -3.11 10.11 -18.03
N SER A 146 -2.57 9.00 -17.53
CA SER A 146 -1.35 8.96 -16.73
C SER A 146 -0.22 8.27 -17.50
N GLN A 147 0.92 8.08 -16.84
CA GLN A 147 2.07 7.34 -17.34
C GLN A 147 2.44 6.25 -16.33
N LEU A 148 2.90 5.09 -16.82
CA LEU A 148 3.47 4.09 -15.94
C LEU A 148 4.77 4.63 -15.36
N LEU A 149 4.83 4.78 -14.04
CA LEU A 149 6.04 5.17 -13.33
C LEU A 149 6.56 3.96 -12.53
N PRO A 150 7.69 3.35 -12.93
CA PRO A 150 8.33 2.30 -12.16
C PRO A 150 8.80 2.78 -10.79
N PRO A 151 9.00 1.88 -9.81
CA PRO A 151 9.61 2.22 -8.54
C PRO A 151 10.96 2.92 -8.74
N MET A 152 11.15 4.05 -8.06
CA MET A 152 12.35 4.87 -8.14
C MET A 152 13.43 4.44 -7.15
N ILE A 153 13.01 3.85 -6.03
CA ILE A 153 13.89 3.17 -5.08
C ILE A 153 13.54 1.69 -5.12
N THR A 154 14.57 0.85 -5.17
CA THR A 154 14.41 -0.60 -5.08
C THR A 154 15.32 -1.20 -4.03
N PHE A 155 14.94 -2.36 -3.50
CA PHE A 155 15.72 -3.10 -2.53
C PHE A 155 15.65 -4.61 -2.79
N ASP A 156 16.65 -5.35 -2.32
CA ASP A 156 16.74 -6.79 -2.55
C ASP A 156 16.03 -7.61 -1.45
N ARG A 157 16.50 -7.48 -0.20
CA ARG A 157 15.98 -8.29 0.94
C ARG A 157 15.20 -7.47 1.95
N LYS A 158 15.69 -6.27 2.28
CA LYS A 158 15.14 -5.43 3.34
C LYS A 158 15.39 -3.96 3.05
N LEU A 159 14.38 -3.14 3.32
CA LEU A 159 14.50 -1.68 3.43
C LEU A 159 13.83 -1.24 4.74
N VAL A 160 14.42 -0.26 5.43
CA VAL A 160 13.90 0.23 6.71
C VAL A 160 13.61 1.72 6.61
N PHE A 161 12.43 2.11 7.07
CA PHE A 161 12.03 3.49 7.32
C PHE A 161 11.96 3.69 8.83
N GLU A 162 12.70 4.66 9.38
CA GLU A 162 12.66 4.98 10.80
C GLU A 162 12.89 6.47 11.08
N ASP A 163 12.39 6.96 12.21
CA ASP A 163 12.53 8.34 12.68
C ASP A 163 12.90 8.44 14.18
N GLY A 164 13.26 7.30 14.79
CA GLY A 164 13.51 7.14 16.23
C GLY A 164 12.29 6.82 17.08
N ASN A 165 11.07 7.07 16.59
CA ASN A 165 9.80 6.76 17.29
C ASN A 165 9.07 5.56 16.66
N MET A 166 9.21 5.39 15.35
CA MET A 166 8.58 4.36 14.55
C MET A 166 9.62 3.71 13.66
N ARG A 167 9.46 2.41 13.43
CA ARG A 167 10.26 1.62 12.50
C ARG A 167 9.32 0.77 11.65
N VAL A 168 9.41 0.92 10.33
CA VAL A 168 8.71 0.10 9.34
C VAL A 168 9.77 -0.66 8.55
N GLU A 169 9.56 -1.96 8.37
CA GLU A 169 10.48 -2.82 7.62
C GLU A 169 9.77 -3.38 6.40
N CYS A 170 10.28 -3.05 5.22
CA CYS A 170 9.88 -3.72 3.98
C CYS A 170 10.76 -4.94 3.80
N LEU A 171 10.18 -6.13 3.80
CA LEU A 171 10.87 -7.41 3.76
C LEU A 171 10.47 -8.21 2.53
N TYR A 172 11.45 -8.62 1.74
CA TYR A 172 11.26 -9.67 0.74
C TYR A 172 11.49 -11.03 1.40
N LEU A 173 10.40 -11.78 1.62
CA LEU A 173 10.41 -13.06 2.32
C LEU A 173 10.45 -14.27 1.38
N GLY A 174 10.61 -14.03 0.07
CA GLY A 174 10.52 -15.04 -0.99
C GLY A 174 9.28 -14.85 -1.84
N ASN A 175 9.09 -15.72 -2.82
CA ASN A 175 7.94 -15.65 -3.74
C ASN A 175 6.63 -15.92 -2.98
N ALA A 176 5.60 -15.12 -3.29
CA ALA A 176 4.25 -15.28 -2.76
C ALA A 176 3.23 -15.15 -3.90
N HIS A 177 2.45 -14.06 -3.95
CA HIS A 177 1.48 -13.82 -5.01
C HIS A 177 2.17 -13.52 -6.35
N THR A 178 3.32 -12.84 -6.30
CA THR A 178 4.27 -12.63 -7.38
C THR A 178 5.69 -13.04 -6.95
N HIS A 179 6.70 -12.77 -7.77
CA HIS A 179 8.11 -13.00 -7.41
C HIS A 179 8.75 -11.81 -6.68
N GLY A 180 8.00 -10.72 -6.52
CA GLY A 180 8.47 -9.45 -5.99
C GLY A 180 7.79 -9.00 -4.70
N ASP A 181 6.96 -9.84 -4.07
CA ASP A 181 6.14 -9.46 -2.91
C ASP A 181 6.95 -8.92 -1.74
N VAL A 182 6.48 -7.79 -1.21
CA VAL A 182 7.02 -7.14 -0.04
C VAL A 182 6.01 -7.25 1.10
N PHE A 183 6.47 -7.79 2.22
CA PHE A 183 5.81 -7.64 3.51
C PHE A 183 6.22 -6.30 4.13
N VAL A 184 5.26 -5.51 4.60
CA VAL A 184 5.49 -4.18 5.21
C VAL A 184 5.00 -4.18 6.64
#